data_AF-T1BA40-F1
#
_entry.id   AF-T1BA40-F1
#
_cell.length_a   1.000
_cell.length_b   1.000
_cell.length_c   1.000
_cell.angle_alpha   90.00
_cell.angle_beta   90.00
_cell.angle_gamma   90.00
#
_symmetry.space_group_name_H-M   'P 1'
#
loop_
_entity.id
_entity.type
_entity.pdbx_description
1 polymer ?
#
loop_
_entity_poly.entity_id
_entity_poly.type
_entity_poly.pdbx_seq_one_letter_code
_entity_poly.pdbx_strand_id
1 'polypeptide(L)'
;GRSEAALRVALAHSGALVGSARATSAFLRAHGVIEVDDLCDMVETLEILGRQRWPKGRRIGAISESGGEAELLADHAHANGLVVEDLPRELAQGLEREFPNFVKPGNPLDAWAVDEADKVFPRSLEMLAASGAFDVLVAQVDLTQYRSNRDQSW
;
A
#
# COMPACT_ATOMS: atom_id res chain seq x y z
N GLY A 1 21.73 -17.03 -0.12
CA GLY A 1 22.27 -15.66 -0.03
C GLY A 1 22.41 -15.09 -1.43
N ARG A 2 22.03 -13.83 -1.65
CA ARG A 2 22.05 -13.20 -2.98
C ARG A 2 23.36 -12.46 -3.30
N SER A 3 24.03 -11.95 -2.27
CA SER A 3 25.33 -11.27 -2.40
C SER A 3 26.49 -12.27 -2.35
N GLU A 4 27.62 -11.91 -2.95
CA GLU A 4 28.86 -12.70 -2.85
C GLU A 4 29.27 -12.95 -1.39
N ALA A 5 29.09 -11.95 -0.52
CA ALA A 5 29.36 -12.10 0.90
C ALA A 5 28.48 -13.19 1.53
N ALA A 6 27.17 -13.18 1.23
CA ALA A 6 26.25 -14.20 1.73
C ALA A 6 26.53 -15.60 1.14
N LEU A 7 26.98 -15.69 -0.12
CA LEU A 7 27.40 -16.94 -0.73
C LEU A 7 28.62 -17.53 0.00
N ARG A 8 29.63 -16.71 0.32
CA ARG A 8 30.81 -17.14 1.10
C ARG A 8 30.43 -17.66 2.48
N VAL A 9 29.53 -16.97 3.18
CA VAL A 9 29.05 -17.40 4.50
C VAL A 9 28.29 -18.72 4.41
N ALA A 10 27.41 -18.88 3.41
CA ALA A 10 26.65 -20.12 3.21
C ALA A 10 27.56 -21.32 2.88
N LEU A 11 28.58 -21.11 2.04
CA LEU A 11 29.62 -22.11 1.75
C LEU A 11 30.35 -22.54 3.02
N ALA A 12 30.79 -21.57 3.83
CA ALA A 12 31.53 -21.84 5.06
C ALA A 12 30.66 -22.54 6.12
N HIS A 13 29.37 -22.21 6.21
CA HIS A 13 28.47 -22.79 7.21
C HIS A 13 28.02 -24.21 6.85
N SER A 14 27.62 -24.44 5.59
CA SER A 14 27.00 -25.70 5.18
C SER A 14 27.98 -26.69 4.55
N GLY A 15 29.15 -26.23 4.09
CA GLY A 15 30.09 -27.04 3.30
C GLY A 15 29.56 -27.50 1.93
N ALA A 16 28.31 -27.17 1.60
CA ALA A 16 27.66 -27.55 0.36
C ALA A 16 28.00 -26.57 -0.76
N LEU A 17 28.05 -27.06 -2.01
CA LEU A 17 28.18 -26.22 -3.19
C LEU A 17 27.01 -25.22 -3.23
N VAL A 18 27.29 -23.93 -3.03
CA VAL A 18 26.27 -22.90 -3.08
C VAL A 18 26.02 -22.53 -4.54
N GLY A 19 24.81 -22.80 -5.01
CA GLY A 19 24.36 -22.51 -6.38
C GLY A 19 24.26 -21.01 -6.67
N SER A 20 24.08 -20.67 -7.95
CA SER A 20 23.93 -19.28 -8.39
C SER A 20 22.62 -18.68 -7.85
N ALA A 21 22.72 -17.60 -7.07
CA ALA A 21 21.56 -16.87 -6.57
C ALA A 21 20.61 -16.43 -7.70
N ARG A 22 21.18 -16.02 -8.84
CA ARG A 22 20.42 -15.65 -10.04
C ARG A 22 19.66 -16.84 -10.62
N ALA A 23 20.27 -18.02 -10.65
CA ALA A 23 19.61 -19.24 -11.12
C ALA A 23 18.49 -19.66 -10.17
N THR A 24 18.72 -19.59 -8.85
CA THR A 24 17.69 -19.87 -7.85
C THR A 24 16.50 -18.92 -7.99
N SER A 25 16.74 -17.61 -8.08
CA SER A 25 15.67 -16.62 -8.26
C SER A 25 14.91 -16.84 -9.59
N ALA A 26 15.61 -17.16 -10.68
CA ALA A 26 14.96 -17.49 -11.94
C ALA A 26 14.09 -18.75 -11.84
N PHE A 27 14.55 -19.78 -11.14
CA PHE A 27 13.79 -21.00 -10.87
C PHE A 27 12.54 -20.70 -10.02
N LEU A 28 12.69 -19.96 -8.92
CA LEU A 28 11.59 -19.58 -8.02
C LEU A 28 10.51 -18.78 -8.77
N ARG A 29 10.92 -17.76 -9.52
CA ARG A 29 10.01 -16.96 -10.36
C ARG A 29 9.28 -17.81 -11.41
N ALA A 30 9.96 -18.77 -12.04
CA ALA A 30 9.34 -19.67 -13.00
C ALA A 30 8.26 -20.58 -12.36
N HIS A 31 8.29 -20.77 -11.05
CA HIS A 31 7.29 -21.52 -10.28
C HIS A 31 6.29 -20.61 -9.54
N GLY A 32 6.26 -19.31 -9.85
CA GLY A 32 5.32 -18.36 -9.25
C GLY A 32 5.59 -18.05 -7.77
N VAL A 33 6.82 -18.32 -7.29
CA VAL A 33 7.21 -17.96 -5.93
C VAL A 33 7.46 -16.45 -5.86
N ILE A 34 6.86 -15.80 -4.86
CA ILE A 34 7.12 -14.39 -4.54
C ILE A 34 8.37 -14.35 -3.65
N GLU A 35 9.43 -13.73 -4.16
CA GLU A 35 10.66 -13.49 -3.40
C GLU A 35 10.59 -12.12 -2.73
N VAL A 36 10.97 -12.06 -1.45
CA VAL A 36 10.99 -10.85 -0.60
C VAL A 36 12.37 -10.67 0.04
N ASP A 37 12.74 -9.44 0.42
CA ASP A 37 14.10 -9.13 0.85
C ASP A 37 14.34 -9.33 2.35
N ASP A 38 13.29 -9.25 3.16
CA ASP A 38 13.39 -9.46 4.60
C ASP A 38 12.16 -10.16 5.20
N LEU A 39 12.21 -10.35 6.53
CA LEU A 39 11.16 -11.03 7.28
C LEU A 39 9.90 -10.17 7.41
N CYS A 40 10.01 -8.84 7.43
CA CYS A 40 8.86 -7.95 7.49
C CYS A 40 8.06 -8.05 6.19
N ASP A 41 8.74 -7.89 5.05
CA ASP A 41 8.15 -8.08 3.72
C ASP A 41 7.50 -9.46 3.60
N MET A 42 8.13 -10.51 4.16
CA MET A 42 7.58 -11.87 4.14
C MET A 42 6.28 -11.96 4.91
N VAL A 43 6.22 -11.40 6.13
CA VAL A 43 5.02 -11.42 6.96
C VAL A 43 3.90 -10.60 6.29
N GLU A 44 4.19 -9.40 5.82
CA GLU A 44 3.22 -8.53 5.14
C GLU A 44 2.67 -9.18 3.86
N THR A 45 3.55 -9.79 3.07
CA THR A 45 3.15 -10.55 1.87
C THR A 45 2.22 -11.70 2.24
N LEU A 46 2.56 -12.50 3.26
CA LEU A 46 1.72 -13.61 3.70
C LEU A 46 0.36 -13.15 4.25
N GLU A 47 0.33 -12.02 4.97
CA GLU A 47 -0.91 -11.43 5.47
C GLU A 47 -1.87 -11.03 4.35
N ILE A 48 -1.35 -10.50 3.23
CA ILE A 48 -2.14 -10.17 2.05
C ILE A 48 -2.58 -11.43 1.30
N LEU A 49 -1.67 -12.38 1.05
CA LEU A 49 -1.96 -13.62 0.32
C LEU A 49 -2.91 -14.55 1.09
N GLY A 50 -2.95 -14.45 2.42
CA GLY A 50 -3.85 -15.22 3.27
C GLY A 50 -5.30 -14.75 3.26
N ARG A 51 -5.61 -13.63 2.58
CA ARG A 51 -6.98 -13.08 2.53
C ARG A 51 -7.88 -13.90 1.62
N GLN A 52 -9.15 -14.02 2.00
CA GLN A 52 -10.15 -14.75 1.22
C GLN A 52 -10.53 -14.04 -0.09
N ARG A 53 -10.39 -12.71 -0.14
CA ARG A 53 -10.74 -11.89 -1.30
C ARG A 53 -9.47 -11.41 -1.99
N TRP A 54 -9.31 -11.83 -3.23
CA TRP A 54 -8.22 -11.38 -4.09
C TRP A 54 -8.62 -10.13 -4.87
N PRO A 55 -7.69 -9.17 -5.09
CA PRO A 55 -7.91 -8.06 -6.00
C PRO A 55 -8.29 -8.57 -7.40
N LYS A 56 -9.26 -7.90 -8.04
CA LYS A 56 -9.69 -8.24 -9.42
C LYS A 56 -8.88 -7.53 -10.50
N GLY A 57 -7.99 -6.63 -10.08
CA GLY A 57 -7.20 -5.78 -10.95
C GLY A 57 -6.19 -4.99 -10.13
N ARG A 58 -5.74 -3.88 -10.69
CA ARG A 58 -4.61 -3.10 -10.17
C ARG A 58 -4.96 -1.65 -9.84
N ARG A 59 -6.21 -1.25 -10.00
CA ARG A 59 -6.67 0.12 -9.73
C ARG A 59 -6.80 0.30 -8.22
N ILE A 60 -6.06 1.25 -7.67
CA ILE A 60 -6.08 1.52 -6.23
C ILE A 60 -6.83 2.82 -5.96
N GLY A 61 -7.70 2.80 -4.96
CA GLY A 61 -8.28 3.99 -4.35
C GLY A 61 -7.71 4.12 -2.95
N ALA A 62 -7.05 5.22 -2.64
CA ALA A 62 -6.37 5.39 -1.37
C ALA A 62 -6.89 6.61 -0.59
N ILE A 63 -6.71 6.60 0.73
CA ILE A 63 -6.91 7.74 1.61
C ILE A 63 -5.76 7.82 2.61
N SER A 64 -5.28 9.03 2.85
CA SER A 64 -4.18 9.35 3.77
C SER A 64 -4.49 10.65 4.50
N GLU A 65 -4.04 10.78 5.74
CA GLU A 65 -4.01 12.05 6.48
C GLU A 65 -2.72 12.84 6.26
N SER A 66 -1.75 12.29 5.53
CA SER A 66 -0.48 12.93 5.21
C SER A 66 -0.28 13.00 3.70
N GLY A 67 -0.14 14.22 3.16
CA GLY A 67 0.16 14.44 1.75
C GLY A 67 1.50 13.82 1.32
N GLY A 68 2.54 13.90 2.16
CA GLY A 68 3.85 13.33 1.83
C GLY A 68 3.83 11.80 1.78
N GLU A 69 3.03 11.18 2.63
CA GLU A 69 2.88 9.72 2.57
C GLU A 69 1.93 9.29 1.43
N ALA A 70 0.96 10.13 1.05
CA ALA A 70 0.16 9.90 -0.15
C ALA A 70 1.01 9.93 -1.42
N GLU A 71 1.98 10.86 -1.51
CA GLU A 71 2.99 10.89 -2.58
C GLU A 71 3.83 9.61 -2.57
N LEU A 72 4.32 9.20 -1.40
CA LEU A 72 5.11 7.98 -1.24
C LEU A 72 4.33 6.72 -1.67
N LEU A 73 3.05 6.64 -1.29
CA LEU A 73 2.14 5.56 -1.72
C LEU A 73 1.99 5.55 -3.24
N ALA A 74 1.82 6.71 -3.87
CA ALA A 74 1.69 6.80 -5.32
C ALA A 74 2.97 6.36 -6.05
N ASP A 75 4.15 6.75 -5.55
CA ASP A 75 5.44 6.33 -6.09
C ASP A 75 5.64 4.81 -5.98
N HIS A 76 5.36 4.23 -4.80
CA HIS A 76 5.45 2.79 -4.62
C HIS A 76 4.42 2.03 -5.46
N ALA A 77 3.21 2.55 -5.59
CA ALA A 77 2.18 1.98 -6.46
C ALA A 77 2.69 1.93 -7.91
N HIS A 78 3.21 3.05 -8.42
CA HIS A 78 3.76 3.13 -9.77
C HIS A 78 4.91 2.15 -9.98
N ALA A 79 5.89 2.13 -9.07
CA ALA A 79 7.05 1.24 -9.15
C ALA A 79 6.69 -0.26 -9.18
N ASN A 80 5.55 -0.62 -8.57
CA ASN A 80 5.05 -2.00 -8.51
C ASN A 80 3.95 -2.29 -9.55
N GLY A 81 3.68 -1.37 -10.47
CA GLY A 81 2.71 -1.54 -11.55
C GLY A 81 1.25 -1.53 -11.10
N LEU A 82 0.96 -0.96 -9.93
CA LEU A 82 -0.39 -0.58 -9.51
C LEU A 82 -0.81 0.73 -10.22
N VAL A 83 -2.11 0.95 -10.32
CA VAL A 83 -2.69 2.04 -11.10
C VAL A 83 -3.40 3.02 -10.17
N VAL A 84 -2.86 4.24 -10.07
CA VAL A 84 -3.47 5.37 -9.37
C VAL A 84 -4.12 6.26 -10.42
N GLU A 85 -5.43 6.07 -10.63
CA GLU A 85 -6.22 6.87 -11.57
C GLU A 85 -6.97 7.98 -10.85
N ASP A 86 -7.24 9.07 -11.56
CA ASP A 86 -8.11 10.14 -11.10
C ASP A 86 -9.48 9.60 -10.68
N LEU A 87 -10.10 10.25 -9.70
CA LEU A 87 -11.46 9.89 -9.28
C LEU A 87 -12.44 10.10 -10.45
N PRO A 88 -13.39 9.16 -10.66
CA PRO A 88 -14.55 9.43 -11.49
C PRO A 88 -15.24 10.72 -11.06
N ARG A 89 -15.70 11.52 -12.03
CA ARG A 89 -16.31 12.84 -11.77
C ARG A 89 -17.44 12.76 -10.75
N GLU A 90 -18.30 11.75 -10.87
CA GLU A 90 -19.46 11.56 -10.00
C GLU A 90 -19.05 11.27 -8.55
N LEU A 91 -17.96 10.52 -8.37
CA LEU A 91 -17.40 10.20 -7.06
C LEU A 91 -16.75 11.42 -6.42
N ALA A 92 -15.94 12.18 -7.19
CA ALA A 92 -15.35 13.43 -6.71
C ALA A 92 -16.43 14.43 -6.26
N GLN A 93 -17.48 14.63 -7.06
CA GLN A 93 -18.60 15.49 -6.69
C GLN A 93 -19.41 14.95 -5.51
N GLY A 94 -19.48 13.62 -5.36
CA GLY A 94 -20.09 12.98 -4.20
C GLY A 94 -19.33 13.34 -2.92
N LEU A 95 -18.01 13.20 -2.94
CA LEU A 95 -17.13 13.53 -1.82
C LEU A 95 -17.21 15.01 -1.45
N GLU A 96 -17.23 15.92 -2.44
CA GLU A 96 -17.42 17.36 -2.19
C GLU A 96 -18.77 17.69 -1.56
N ARG A 97 -19.83 16.93 -1.85
CA ARG A 97 -21.15 17.12 -1.21
C ARG A 97 -21.20 16.57 0.21
N GLU A 98 -20.53 15.45 0.46
CA GLU A 98 -20.43 14.83 1.78
C GLU A 98 -19.55 15.68 2.71
N PHE A 99 -18.43 16.18 2.19
CA PHE A 99 -17.43 16.98 2.89
C PHE A 99 -17.22 18.31 2.15
N PRO A 100 -17.98 19.38 2.46
CA PRO A 100 -17.93 20.64 1.71
C PRO A 100 -16.58 21.36 1.70
N ASN A 101 -15.72 21.10 2.67
CA ASN A 101 -14.34 21.60 2.76
C ASN A 101 -13.31 20.73 2.02
N PHE A 102 -13.70 19.55 1.53
CA PHE A 102 -12.84 18.68 0.74
C PHE A 102 -12.80 19.15 -0.72
N VAL A 103 -12.15 20.30 -0.95
CA VAL A 103 -12.11 20.95 -2.27
C VAL A 103 -11.23 20.17 -3.22
N LYS A 104 -11.79 19.69 -4.35
CA LYS A 104 -11.10 18.93 -5.40
C LYS A 104 -10.43 17.65 -4.87
N PRO A 105 -11.21 16.66 -4.38
CA PRO A 105 -10.66 15.41 -3.91
C PRO A 105 -9.91 14.68 -5.04
N GLY A 106 -8.72 14.17 -4.72
CA GLY A 106 -7.85 13.42 -5.63
C GLY A 106 -7.77 11.94 -5.28
N ASN A 107 -6.89 11.21 -5.96
CA ASN A 107 -6.52 9.85 -5.57
C ASN A 107 -4.98 9.77 -5.48
N PRO A 108 -4.40 9.56 -4.30
CA PRO A 108 -5.06 9.33 -3.00
C PRO A 108 -5.90 10.51 -2.50
N LEU A 109 -6.90 10.23 -1.67
CA LEU A 109 -7.66 11.23 -0.92
C LEU A 109 -6.77 11.78 0.19
N ASP A 110 -6.65 13.11 0.26
CA ASP A 110 -6.02 13.83 1.37
C ASP A 110 -7.09 14.20 2.41
N ALA A 111 -7.11 13.47 3.52
CA ALA A 111 -8.06 13.65 4.60
C ALA A 111 -7.67 14.77 5.57
N TRP A 112 -6.51 15.42 5.38
CA TRP A 112 -6.02 16.43 6.31
C TRP A 112 -7.00 17.59 6.46
N ALA A 113 -7.43 17.83 7.70
CA ALA A 113 -8.39 18.88 8.07
C ALA A 113 -9.74 18.81 7.32
N VAL A 114 -10.12 17.64 6.81
CA VAL A 114 -11.43 17.42 6.17
C VAL A 114 -12.52 17.19 7.22
N ASP A 115 -12.34 16.23 8.13
CA ASP A 115 -13.23 15.98 9.27
C ASP A 115 -12.47 15.16 10.32
N GLU A 116 -13.13 14.78 11.42
CA GLU A 116 -12.61 13.80 12.37
C GLU A 116 -12.26 12.48 11.65
N ALA A 117 -11.11 11.89 11.99
CA ALA A 117 -10.59 10.70 11.31
C ALA A 117 -11.58 9.51 11.32
N ASP A 118 -12.33 9.36 12.41
CA ASP A 118 -13.36 8.32 12.57
C ASP A 118 -14.64 8.58 11.75
N LYS A 119 -14.75 9.73 11.08
CA LYS A 119 -15.80 10.06 10.11
C LYS A 119 -15.27 10.04 8.68
N VAL A 120 -14.21 10.81 8.38
CA VAL A 120 -13.75 11.00 7.00
C VAL A 120 -13.21 9.70 6.40
N PHE A 121 -12.45 8.90 7.15
CA PHE A 121 -11.87 7.64 6.65
C PHE A 121 -12.93 6.60 6.30
N PRO A 122 -13.80 6.16 7.24
CA PRO A 122 -14.78 5.11 6.93
C PRO A 122 -15.74 5.56 5.84
N ARG A 123 -16.22 6.82 5.90
CA ARG A 123 -17.18 7.32 4.93
C ARG A 123 -16.58 7.44 3.52
N SER A 124 -15.36 7.95 3.40
CA SER A 124 -14.67 8.00 2.12
C SER A 124 -14.39 6.61 1.56
N LEU A 125 -13.94 5.66 2.38
CA LEU A 125 -13.73 4.27 1.95
C LEU A 125 -15.03 3.60 1.48
N GLU A 126 -16.17 3.85 2.13
CA GLU A 126 -17.48 3.37 1.68
C GLU A 126 -17.82 3.92 0.29
N MET A 127 -17.59 5.21 0.05
CA MET A 127 -17.87 5.86 -1.23
C MET A 127 -16.93 5.34 -2.34
N LEU A 128 -15.64 5.16 -2.03
CA LEU A 128 -14.68 4.52 -2.94
C LEU A 128 -15.12 3.09 -3.27
N ALA A 129 -15.52 2.29 -2.28
CA ALA A 129 -15.98 0.91 -2.47
C ALA A 129 -17.25 0.84 -3.32
N ALA A 130 -18.23 1.69 -3.05
CA ALA A 130 -19.51 1.73 -3.75
C ALA A 130 -19.37 2.19 -5.22
N SER A 131 -18.34 2.95 -5.55
CA SER A 131 -18.11 3.43 -6.93
C SER A 131 -17.82 2.32 -7.94
N GLY A 132 -17.26 1.18 -7.48
CA GLY A 132 -16.76 0.12 -8.37
C GLY A 132 -15.55 0.52 -9.22
N ALA A 133 -14.97 1.71 -9.00
CA ALA A 133 -13.87 2.23 -9.79
C ALA A 133 -12.51 1.62 -9.42
N PHE A 134 -12.40 1.02 -8.23
CA PHE A 134 -11.15 0.51 -7.69
C PHE A 134 -11.21 -1.00 -7.39
N ASP A 135 -10.08 -1.67 -7.54
CA ASP A 135 -9.91 -3.10 -7.28
C ASP A 135 -9.35 -3.35 -5.87
N VAL A 136 -8.62 -2.38 -5.33
CA VAL A 136 -8.05 -2.37 -3.97
C VAL A 136 -8.29 -1.01 -3.35
N LEU A 137 -8.64 -1.00 -2.05
CA LEU A 137 -8.71 0.21 -1.26
C LEU A 137 -7.62 0.20 -0.20
N VAL A 138 -6.95 1.33 -0.02
CA VAL A 138 -5.88 1.49 0.96
C VAL A 138 -6.24 2.66 1.88
N ALA A 139 -6.13 2.45 3.18
CA ALA A 139 -6.21 3.52 4.16
C ALA A 139 -4.89 3.58 4.92
N GLN A 140 -4.28 4.75 4.90
CA GLN A 140 -3.06 5.02 5.61
C GLN A 140 -3.37 6.01 6.73
N VAL A 141 -3.15 5.55 7.95
CA VAL A 141 -3.58 6.24 9.18
C VAL A 141 -2.40 6.26 10.13
N ASP A 142 -2.05 7.44 10.64
CA ASP A 142 -1.01 7.56 11.67
C ASP A 142 -1.59 7.23 13.03
N LEU A 143 -1.38 6.00 13.46
CA LEU A 143 -1.76 5.53 14.81
C LEU A 143 -0.76 5.95 15.89
N THR A 144 0.06 6.98 15.65
CA THR A 144 1.11 7.35 16.59
C THR A 144 0.54 7.86 17.92
N GLN A 145 0.75 7.07 18.97
CA GLN A 145 0.47 7.40 20.38
C GLN A 145 1.30 8.57 20.95
N TYR A 146 2.16 9.19 20.12
CA TYR A 146 3.01 10.33 20.47
C TYR A 146 2.49 11.66 19.93
N ARG A 147 1.21 11.74 19.53
CA ARG A 147 0.56 13.04 19.27
C ARG A 147 0.55 13.84 20.56
N SER A 148 1.24 14.98 20.56
CA SER A 148 1.19 15.91 21.69
C SER A 148 -0.24 16.39 21.88
N ASN A 149 -0.60 16.91 23.06
CA ASN A 149 -1.94 17.50 23.27
C ASN A 149 -2.28 18.62 22.26
N ARG A 150 -1.28 19.20 21.56
CA ARG A 150 -1.51 20.16 20.47
C ARG A 150 -1.91 19.50 19.15
N ASP A 151 -1.46 18.27 18.91
CA ASP A 151 -1.72 17.51 17.68
C ASP A 151 -3.03 16.70 17.77
N GLN A 152 -3.74 16.78 18.90
CA GLN A 152 -5.03 16.12 19.11
C GLN A 152 -6.23 17.07 18.97
N SER A 153 -6.01 18.38 18.91
CA SER A 153 -7.06 19.36 18.60
C SER A 153 -7.02 19.68 17.11
N TRP A 154 -7.98 19.14 16.38
CA TRP A 154 -8.30 19.51 15.00
C TRP A 154 -8.96 20.90 14.94
#